data_AF-A0AAU2TAQ6-F1
#
_entry.id   AF-A0AAU2TAQ6-F1
#
_cell.length_a   1.000
_cell.length_b   1.000
_cell.length_c   1.000
_cell.angle_alpha   90.00
_cell.angle_beta   90.00
_cell.angle_gamma   90.00
#
_symmetry.space_group_name_H-M   'P 1'
#
loop_
_entity.id
_entity.type
_entity.pdbx_description
1 polymer ?
#
loop_
_entity_poly.entity_id
_entity_poly.type
_entity_poly.pdbx_seq_one_letter_code
_entity_poly.pdbx_strand_id
1 'polypeptide(L)' 'MAATTPLQQQACNHRALEVVSVLLLSTVVALSAAVITVAQGAGVSTVLTTSASVFLGVFTVGLTAITYVKHGS' A
#
# COMPACT_ATOMS: atom_id res chain seq x y z
N MET A 1 14.70 -5.12 -30.49
CA MET A 1 15.04 -5.56 -29.12
C MET A 1 15.53 -4.33 -28.38
N ALA A 2 14.67 -3.70 -27.57
CA ALA A 2 15.00 -2.43 -26.93
C ALA A 2 15.97 -2.69 -25.76
N ALA A 3 17.22 -2.27 -25.91
CA ALA A 3 18.19 -2.27 -24.83
C ALA A 3 17.79 -1.20 -23.82
N THR A 4 17.15 -1.61 -22.73
CA THR A 4 16.92 -0.74 -21.57
C THR A 4 18.27 -0.39 -20.97
N THR A 5 18.65 0.89 -21.05
CA THR A 5 19.86 1.40 -20.40
C THR A 5 19.83 1.11 -18.89
N PRO A 6 20.98 0.86 -18.24
CA PRO A 6 21.02 0.46 -16.82
C PRO A 6 20.29 1.45 -15.89
N LEU A 7 20.26 2.74 -16.25
CA LEU A 7 19.49 3.78 -15.55
C LEU A 7 17.98 3.55 -15.59
N GLN A 8 17.43 3.14 -16.74
CA GLN A 8 16.01 2.88 -16.88
C GLN A 8 15.56 1.67 -16.06
N GLN A 9 16.43 0.66 -15.95
CA GLN A 9 16.19 -0.52 -15.12
C GLN A 9 16.23 -0.17 -13.63
N GLN A 10 17.19 0.67 -13.20
CA GLN A 10 17.30 1.12 -11.81
C GLN A 10 16.11 1.99 -11.39
N ALA A 11 15.66 2.92 -12.25
CA ALA A 11 14.46 3.73 -12.00
C ALA A 11 13.17 2.88 -11.95
N CYS A 12 13.06 1.85 -12.79
CA CYS A 12 11.92 0.94 -12.78
C CYS A 12 11.87 0.10 -11.49
N ASN A 13 13.02 -0.41 -11.05
CA ASN A 13 13.12 -1.21 -9.84
C ASN A 13 12.84 -0.38 -8.58
N HIS A 14 13.29 0.88 -8.55
CA HIS A 14 13.01 1.78 -7.43
C HIS A 14 11.51 2.08 -7.30
N ARG A 15 10.83 2.35 -8.42
CA ARG A 15 9.39 2.59 -8.44
C ARG A 15 8.58 1.36 -8.04
N ALA A 16 9.01 0.18 -8.48
CA ALA A 16 8.40 -1.07 -8.05
C ALA A 16 8.55 -1.27 -6.53
N LEU A 17 9.73 -0.99 -5.97
CA LEU A 17 9.99 -1.04 -4.53
C LEU A 17 9.11 -0.08 -3.72
N GLU A 18 8.87 1.14 -4.21
CA GLU A 18 7.96 2.09 -3.54
C GLU A 18 6.51 1.60 -3.50
N VAL A 19 6.00 1.04 -4.60
CA VAL A 19 4.63 0.51 -4.63
C VAL A 19 4.53 -0.74 -3.74
N VAL A 20 5.53 -1.61 -3.78
CA VAL A 20 5.59 -2.80 -2.93
C VAL A 20 5.67 -2.44 -1.45
N SER A 21 6.44 -1.40 -1.08
CA SER A 21 6.52 -0.94 0.30
C SER A 21 5.19 -0.39 0.79
N VAL A 22 4.50 0.44 -0.02
CA VAL A 22 3.16 0.94 0.31
C VAL A 22 2.15 -0.19 0.43
N LEU A 23 2.22 -1.21 -0.44
CA LEU A 23 1.37 -2.39 -0.35
C LEU A 23 1.59 -3.14 0.97
N LEU A 24 2.86 -3.39 1.33
CA LEU A 24 3.24 -4.08 2.57
C LEU A 24 2.79 -3.29 3.81
N LEU A 25 3.02 -1.97 3.83
CA LEU A 25 2.55 -1.11 4.92
C LEU A 25 1.03 -1.13 5.04
N SER A 26 0.31 -1.07 3.91
CA SER A 26 -1.15 -1.15 3.90
C SER A 26 -1.65 -2.48 4.46
N THR A 27 -1.00 -3.61 4.13
CA THR A 27 -1.34 -4.91 4.72
C THR A 27 -1.09 -4.98 6.23
N VAL A 28 0.01 -4.40 6.72
CA VAL A 28 0.31 -4.38 8.17
C VAL A 28 -0.73 -3.57 8.93
N VAL A 29 -1.13 -2.40 8.40
CA VAL A 29 -2.14 -1.55 9.02
C VAL A 29 -3.54 -2.17 8.95
N ALA A 30 -3.89 -2.84 7.84
CA ALA A 30 -5.15 -3.57 7.74
C ALA A 30 -5.19 -4.75 8.72
N LEU A 31 -4.08 -5.46 8.91
CA LEU A 31 -3.98 -6.57 9.85
C LEU A 31 -4.10 -6.09 11.30
N SER A 32 -3.49 -4.97 11.67
CA SER A 32 -3.65 -4.39 13.01
C SER A 32 -5.10 -3.95 13.27
N ALA A 33 -5.76 -3.35 12.27
CA ALA A 33 -7.19 -3.03 12.37
C ALA A 33 -8.05 -4.30 12.55
N ALA A 34 -7.72 -5.39 11.86
CA ALA A 34 -8.40 -6.68 12.02
C ALA A 34 -8.25 -7.21 13.46
N VAL A 35 -7.02 -7.20 14.01
CA VAL A 35 -6.75 -7.66 15.38
C VAL A 35 -7.52 -6.82 16.40
N ILE A 36 -7.54 -5.50 16.26
CA ILE A 36 -8.25 -4.59 17.16
C ILE A 36 -9.77 -4.80 17.09
N THR A 37 -10.32 -5.00 15.89
CA THR A 37 -11.76 -5.22 15.72
C THR A 37 -12.21 -6.59 16.23
N VAL A 38 -11.40 -7.64 16.03
CA VAL A 38 -11.63 -8.96 16.64
C VAL A 38 -11.55 -8.88 18.17
N ALA A 39 -10.57 -8.16 18.72
CA ALA A 39 -10.43 -8.00 20.17
C ALA A 39 -11.63 -7.30 20.82
N GLN A 40 -12.36 -6.48 20.06
CA GLN A 40 -13.61 -5.84 20.50
C GLN A 40 -14.84 -6.76 20.37
N GLY A 41 -14.67 -8.01 19.95
CA GLY A 41 -15.77 -8.97 19.78
C GLY A 41 -16.62 -8.71 18.53
N ALA A 42 -16.10 -7.98 17.55
CA ALA A 42 -16.84 -7.71 16.32
C ALA A 42 -17.05 -8.99 15.50
N GLY A 43 -18.21 -9.08 14.84
CA GLY A 43 -18.52 -10.19 13.94
C GLY A 43 -17.60 -10.22 12.71
N VAL A 44 -17.48 -11.40 12.10
CA VAL A 44 -16.56 -11.65 10.97
C VAL A 44 -16.78 -10.69 9.81
N SER A 45 -18.05 -10.38 9.49
CA SER A 45 -18.40 -9.41 8.44
C SER A 45 -17.86 -8.02 8.76
N THR A 46 -17.99 -7.56 10.00
CA THR A 46 -17.51 -6.24 10.41
C THR A 46 -15.99 -6.17 10.29
N VAL A 47 -15.28 -7.18 10.80
CA VAL A 47 -13.82 -7.28 10.73
C VAL A 47 -13.33 -7.22 9.29
N LEU A 48 -13.97 -7.98 8.38
CA LEU A 48 -13.66 -7.97 6.95
C LEU A 48 -13.87 -6.58 6.33
N THR A 49 -15.03 -5.97 6.55
CA THR A 49 -15.37 -4.66 5.97
C THR A 49 -14.43 -3.58 6.48
N THR A 50 -14.13 -3.54 7.78
CA THR A 50 -13.20 -2.55 8.36
C THR A 50 -11.78 -2.76 7.89
N SER A 51 -11.31 -4.00 7.80
CA SER A 51 -9.94 -4.27 7.35
C SER A 51 -9.76 -3.94 5.87
N ALA A 52 -10.77 -4.25 5.04
CA ALA A 52 -10.77 -3.91 3.62
C ALA A 52 -10.81 -2.40 3.39
N SER A 53 -11.64 -1.66 4.13
CA SER A 53 -11.72 -0.21 4.01
C SER A 53 -10.43 0.48 4.48
N VAL A 54 -9.83 0.00 5.57
CA VAL A 54 -8.52 0.48 6.05
C VAL A 54 -7.42 0.19 5.03
N PHE A 55 -7.38 -1.03 4.48
CA PHE A 55 -6.41 -1.39 3.45
C PHE A 55 -6.50 -0.46 2.23
N LEU A 56 -7.71 -0.30 1.68
CA LEU A 56 -7.95 0.56 0.51
C LEU A 56 -7.61 2.02 0.83
N GLY A 57 -8.01 2.52 2.00
CA GLY A 57 -7.71 3.89 2.42
C GLY A 57 -6.21 4.16 2.48
N VAL A 58 -5.45 3.32 3.19
CA VAL A 58 -3.99 3.47 3.32
C VAL A 58 -3.30 3.30 1.97
N PHE A 59 -3.74 2.33 1.16
CA PHE A 59 -3.15 2.08 -0.14
C PHE A 59 -3.37 3.25 -1.11
N THR A 60 -4.60 3.75 -1.20
CA THR A 60 -4.93 4.92 -2.04
C THR A 60 -4.17 6.15 -1.57
N VAL A 61 -4.13 6.44 -0.26
CA VAL A 61 -3.36 7.58 0.28
C VAL A 61 -1.87 7.41 -0.03
N GLY A 62 -1.31 6.23 0.15
CA GLY A 62 0.11 5.95 -0.15
C GLY A 62 0.45 6.15 -1.63
N LEU A 63 -0.40 5.68 -2.55
CA LEU A 63 -0.22 5.95 -3.99
C LEU A 63 -0.35 7.44 -4.34
N THR A 64 -1.28 8.14 -3.69
CA THR A 64 -1.48 9.58 -3.89
C THR A 64 -0.25 10.34 -3.39
N ALA A 65 0.31 9.95 -2.25
CA ALA A 65 1.53 10.52 -1.69
C ALA A 65 2.75 10.31 -2.61
N ILE A 66 2.97 9.08 -3.12
CA ILE A 66 4.03 8.82 -4.11
C ILE A 66 3.84 9.72 -5.34
N THR A 67 2.61 9.84 -5.83
CA THR A 67 2.31 10.65 -7.02
C THR A 67 2.54 12.13 -6.76
N TYR A 68 2.16 12.64 -5.58
CA TYR A 68 2.36 14.03 -5.18
C TYR A 68 3.85 14.38 -5.05
N VAL A 69 4.64 13.55 -4.35
CA VAL A 69 6.09 13.74 -4.22
C VAL A 69 6.77 13.75 -5.59
N LYS A 70 6.30 12.92 -6.52
CA LYS A 70 6.86 12.82 -7.87
C LYS A 70 6.48 13.98 -8.80
N HIS A 71 5.39 14.70 -8.52
CA HIS A 71 4.96 15.86 -9.31
C HIS A 71 5.48 17.19 -8.73
N GLY A 72 5.78 17.22 -7.42
CA GLY A 72 6.31 18.40 -6.73
C GLY A 72 7.83 18.53 -6.72
N SER A 73 8.55 17.59 -7.34
CA SER A 73 10.01 17.57 -7.47
C SER A 73 10.44 17.76 -8.92
#